data_AF-A0A949XJB9-F1
#
_entry.id   AF-A0A949XJB9-F1
#
_cell.length_a   1.000
_cell.length_b   1.000
_cell.length_c   1.000
_cell.angle_alpha   90.00
_cell.angle_beta   90.00
_cell.angle_gamma   90.00
#
_symmetry.space_group_name_H-M   'P 1'
#
loop_
_entity.id
_entity.type
_entity.pdbx_description
1 polymer ?
#
loop_
_entity_poly.entity_id
_entity_poly.type
_entity_poly.pdbx_seq_one_letter_code
_entity_poly.pdbx_strand_id
1 'polypeptide(L)'
;MIARDDLDPLAPQREAAIFYGLFLRGHSAEDLRRDIDVPRPLLHKWLQPQRYEEDFRDSLRRMYTYRKKVLAIFDELVLKEKHRIRVN
;
A
#
# COMPACT_ATOMS: atom_id res chain seq x y z
N MET A 1 4.69 -4.30 -25.05
CA MET A 1 5.58 -4.67 -23.91
C MET A 1 5.32 -3.65 -22.81
N ILE A 2 4.84 -3.93 -21.60
CA ILE A 2 4.71 -5.16 -20.81
C ILE A 2 3.28 -5.17 -20.23
N ALA A 3 2.41 -6.02 -20.78
CA ALA A 3 1.13 -6.39 -20.18
C ALA A 3 1.34 -7.70 -19.38
N ARG A 4 2.21 -7.64 -18.36
CA ARG A 4 2.43 -8.78 -17.45
C ARG A 4 1.81 -8.58 -16.08
N ASP A 5 1.43 -7.34 -15.76
CA ASP A 5 0.57 -7.01 -14.65
C ASP A 5 -0.90 -7.20 -15.06
N ASP A 6 -1.25 -8.37 -15.60
CA ASP A 6 -2.57 -8.98 -15.36
C ASP A 6 -2.52 -9.78 -14.04
N LEU A 7 -1.94 -9.06 -13.07
CA LEU A 7 -2.25 -8.92 -11.66
C LEU A 7 -2.51 -10.23 -10.97
N ASP A 8 -1.45 -10.77 -10.38
CA ASP A 8 -1.61 -11.66 -9.24
C ASP A 8 -2.55 -10.99 -8.22
N PRO A 9 -3.77 -11.52 -8.04
CA PRO A 9 -4.79 -10.88 -7.20
C PRO A 9 -4.40 -10.89 -5.72
N LEU A 10 -3.38 -11.67 -5.36
CA LEU A 10 -2.80 -11.75 -4.03
C LEU A 10 -1.57 -10.85 -3.87
N ALA A 11 -1.16 -10.09 -4.89
CA ALA A 11 0.01 -9.20 -4.79
C ALA A 11 -0.13 -8.19 -3.62
N PRO A 12 -1.26 -7.48 -3.44
CA PRO A 12 -1.42 -6.59 -2.29
C PRO A 12 -1.31 -7.32 -0.94
N GLN A 13 -1.84 -8.55 -0.86
CA GLN A 13 -1.83 -9.39 0.33
C GLN A 13 -0.40 -9.83 0.67
N ARG A 14 0.37 -10.26 -0.33
CA ARG A 14 1.77 -10.64 -0.14
C ARG A 14 2.63 -9.45 0.28
N GLU A 15 2.43 -8.30 -0.35
CA GLU A 15 3.17 -7.10 0.04
C GLU A 15 2.80 -6.69 1.48
N ALA A 16 1.52 -6.69 1.83
CA ALA A 16 1.09 -6.43 3.21
C ALA A 16 1.67 -7.45 4.20
N ALA A 17 1.79 -8.73 3.82
CA ALA A 17 2.41 -9.76 4.64
C ALA A 17 3.91 -9.50 4.89
N ILE A 18 4.64 -8.91 3.93
CA ILE A 18 6.03 -8.50 4.11
C ILE A 18 6.13 -7.41 5.19
N PHE A 19 5.32 -6.34 5.06
CA PHE A 19 5.26 -5.27 6.06
C PHE A 19 4.81 -5.78 7.42
N TYR A 20 3.83 -6.67 7.46
CA TYR A 20 3.37 -7.32 8.67
C TYR A 20 4.47 -8.15 9.34
N GLY A 21 5.28 -8.86 8.55
CA GLY A 21 6.46 -9.55 9.06
C GLY A 21 7.48 -8.60 9.69
N LEU A 22 7.66 -7.38 9.17
CA LEU A 22 8.49 -6.36 9.81
C LEU A 22 7.87 -5.88 11.13
N PHE A 23 6.56 -5.64 11.15
CA PHE A 23 5.84 -5.29 12.38
C PHE A 23 6.01 -6.33 13.48
N LEU A 24 5.87 -7.63 13.16
CA LEU A 24 6.09 -8.72 14.11
C LEU A 24 7.53 -8.79 14.65
N ARG A 25 8.51 -8.23 13.93
CA ARG A 25 9.91 -8.14 14.38
C ARG A 25 10.19 -6.88 15.21
N GLY A 26 9.17 -6.10 15.55
CA GLY A 26 9.26 -4.94 16.44
C GLY A 26 9.35 -3.59 15.74
N HIS A 27 9.19 -3.53 14.41
CA HIS A 27 9.06 -2.25 13.72
C HIS A 27 7.74 -1.55 14.10
N SER A 28 7.78 -0.22 14.22
CA SER A 28 6.59 0.57 14.52
C SER A 28 5.55 0.44 13.42
N ALA A 29 4.30 0.13 13.79
CA ALA A 29 3.19 0.12 12.84
C ALA A 29 2.96 1.50 12.22
N GLU A 30 3.26 2.59 12.92
CA GLU A 30 3.09 3.95 12.40
C GLU A 30 4.11 4.27 11.29
N ASP A 31 5.36 3.86 11.47
CA ASP A 31 6.42 4.07 10.48
C ASP A 31 6.14 3.23 9.22
N LEU A 32 5.75 1.97 9.40
CA LEU A 32 5.38 1.10 8.28
C LEU A 32 4.16 1.65 7.51
N ARG A 33 3.16 2.25 8.19
CA ARG A 33 2.05 2.92 7.47
C ARG A 33 2.54 4.06 6.60
N ARG A 34 3.49 4.87 7.09
CA ARG A 34 4.08 5.96 6.32
C ARG A 34 4.85 5.45 5.10
N ASP A 35 5.55 4.33 5.25
CA ASP A 35 6.30 3.71 4.16
C ASP A 35 5.40 3.08 3.10
N ILE A 36 4.24 2.53 3.50
CA ILE A 36 3.25 1.96 2.57
C ILE A 36 2.45 3.06 1.85
N ASP A 37 2.09 4.12 2.57
CA ASP A 37 1.11 5.09 2.08
C ASP A 37 1.66 6.01 0.99
N VAL A 38 0.79 6.34 0.05
CA VAL A 38 0.98 7.48 -0.84
C VAL A 38 0.01 8.58 -0.40
N PRO A 39 0.50 9.69 0.18
CA PRO A 39 -0.37 10.76 0.65
C PRO A 39 -1.19 11.36 -0.50
N ARG A 40 -2.49 11.59 -0.26
CA ARG A 40 -3.38 12.23 -1.25
C ARG A 40 -2.83 13.56 -1.81
N PRO A 41 -2.24 14.47 -1.00
CA PRO A 41 -1.65 15.69 -1.52
C PRO A 41 -0.50 15.43 -2.52
N LEU A 42 0.27 14.36 -2.32
CA LEU A 42 1.35 13.96 -3.22
C LEU A 42 0.80 13.48 -4.57
N LEU A 43 -0.26 12.65 -4.54
CA LEU A 43 -0.96 12.25 -5.75
C LEU A 43 -1.48 13.45 -6.54
N HIS A 44 -2.10 14.43 -5.86
CA HIS A 44 -2.59 15.65 -6.53
C HIS A 44 -1.46 16.43 -7.20
N LYS A 45 -0.32 16.61 -6.52
CA LYS A 45 0.86 17.26 -7.11
C LYS A 45 1.36 16.54 -8.35
N TRP A 46 1.37 15.20 -8.35
CA TRP A 46 1.80 14.42 -9.52
C TRP A 46 0.79 14.45 -10.67
N LEU A 47 -0.50 14.68 -10.40
CA LEU A 47 -1.54 14.80 -11.42
C LEU A 47 -1.69 16.22 -12.01
N GLN A 48 -1.12 17.24 -11.36
CA GLN A 48 -1.28 18.65 -11.74
C GLN A 48 -0.64 19.05 -13.08
N PRO A 49 0.54 18.55 -13.50
CA PRO A 49 1.14 18.97 -14.76
C PRO A 49 0.25 18.61 -15.95
N GLN A 50 -0.06 19.63 -16.78
CA GLN A 50 -0.91 19.50 -17.97
C GLN A 50 -0.31 18.61 -19.06
N ARG A 51 1.00 18.33 -18.97
CA ARG A 51 1.80 17.71 -20.03
C ARG A 51 2.05 16.20 -19.88
N TYR A 52 1.46 15.55 -18.88
CA TYR A 52 1.60 14.10 -18.77
C TYR A 52 0.70 13.39 -19.78
N GLU A 53 1.28 12.40 -20.47
CA GLU A 53 0.54 11.45 -21.30
C GLU A 53 -0.53 10.75 -20.44
N GLU A 54 -1.67 10.43 -21.06
CA GLU A 54 -2.82 9.80 -20.40
C GLU A 54 -2.43 8.50 -19.66
N ASP A 55 -1.52 7.73 -20.26
CA ASP A 55 -0.94 6.50 -19.71
C ASP A 55 -0.23 6.70 -18.35
N PHE A 56 0.39 7.86 -18.14
CA PHE A 56 1.06 8.18 -16.89
C PHE A 56 0.04 8.42 -15.78
N ARG A 57 -1.04 9.15 -16.07
CA ARG A 57 -2.10 9.42 -15.09
C ARG A 57 -2.79 8.14 -14.65
N ASP A 58 -3.03 7.23 -15.58
CA ASP A 58 -3.64 5.94 -15.26
C ASP A 58 -2.69 5.04 -14.49
N SER A 59 -1.40 5.06 -14.80
CA SER A 59 -0.38 4.35 -14.02
C SER A 59 -0.30 4.89 -12.57
N LEU A 60 -0.34 6.20 -12.38
CA LEU A 60 -0.38 6.81 -11.05
C LEU A 60 -1.64 6.42 -10.26
N ARG A 61 -2.81 6.42 -10.91
CA ARG A 61 -4.07 5.99 -10.28
C ARG A 61 -4.04 4.52 -9.87
N ARG A 62 -3.51 3.65 -10.73
CA ARG A 62 -3.31 2.22 -10.44
C ARG A 62 -2.39 2.02 -9.24
N MET A 63 -1.23 2.69 -9.23
CA MET A 63 -0.27 2.65 -8.12
C MET A 63 -0.91 3.14 -6.82
N TYR A 64 -1.59 4.30 -6.84
CA TYR A 64 -2.24 4.85 -5.64
C TYR A 64 -3.29 3.87 -5.08
N THR A 65 -4.12 3.31 -5.95
CA THR A 65 -5.12 2.31 -5.57
C THR A 65 -4.47 1.07 -4.95
N TYR A 66 -3.38 0.60 -5.55
CA TYR A 66 -2.62 -0.54 -5.05
C TYR A 66 -2.07 -0.26 -3.65
N ARG A 67 -1.43 0.89 -3.42
CA ARG A 67 -0.83 1.28 -2.12
C ARG A 67 -1.90 1.36 -1.03
N LYS A 68 -3.06 1.92 -1.34
CA LYS A 68 -4.20 1.95 -0.40
C LYS A 68 -4.75 0.57 -0.07
N LYS A 69 -4.75 -0.37 -1.03
CA LYS A 69 -5.12 -1.78 -0.77
C LYS A 69 -4.12 -2.46 0.18
N VAL A 70 -2.82 -2.32 -0.07
CA VAL A 70 -1.77 -2.86 0.81
C VAL A 70 -1.91 -2.29 2.22
N LEU A 71 -2.08 -0.98 2.34
CA LEU A 71 -2.24 -0.29 3.63
C LEU A 71 -3.43 -0.83 4.42
N ALA A 72 -4.59 -0.98 3.78
CA ALA A 72 -5.80 -1.49 4.44
C ALA A 72 -5.62 -2.92 4.97
N ILE A 73 -4.98 -3.80 4.18
CA ILE A 73 -4.70 -5.18 4.59
C ILE A 73 -3.72 -5.18 5.76
N PHE A 74 -2.66 -4.38 5.70
CA PHE A 74 -1.69 -4.24 6.79
C PHE A 74 -2.36 -3.76 8.09
N ASP A 75 -3.22 -2.75 8.00
CA ASP A 75 -3.97 -2.24 9.16
C ASP A 75 -4.86 -3.29 9.81
N GLU A 76 -5.54 -4.10 9.00
CA GLU A 76 -6.35 -5.21 9.50
C GLU A 76 -5.51 -6.26 10.24
N LEU A 77 -4.35 -6.62 9.70
CA LEU A 77 -3.43 -7.57 10.32
C LEU A 77 -2.89 -7.05 11.66
N VAL A 78 -2.45 -5.79 11.70
CA VAL A 78 -1.98 -5.13 12.93
C VAL A 78 -3.09 -5.04 13.99
N LEU A 79 -4.32 -4.73 13.57
CA LEU A 79 -5.47 -4.68 14.48
C LEU A 79 -5.73 -6.05 15.11
N LYS A 80 -5.78 -7.11 14.31
CA LYS A 80 -5.97 -8.49 14.79
C LYS A 80 -4.86 -8.91 15.75
N GLU A 81 -3.61 -8.57 15.45
CA GLU A 81 -2.48 -8.86 16.33
C GLU A 81 -2.61 -8.18 17.69
N LYS A 82 -2.94 -6.89 17.69
CA LYS A 82 -3.15 -6.14 18.94
C LYS A 82 -4.29 -6.70 19.77
N HIS A 83 -5.36 -7.18 19.13
CA HIS A 83 -6.45 -7.86 19.82
C HIS A 83 -5.98 -9.20 20.41
N ARG A 84 -5.20 -10.00 19.69
CA ARG A 84 -4.64 -11.26 20.20
C ARG A 84 -3.78 -11.05 21.45
N ILE A 85 -2.89 -10.06 21.44
CA ILE A 85 -2.01 -9.75 22.58
C ILE A 85 -2.80 -9.33 23.82
N ARG A 86 -3.96 -8.70 23.68
CA ARG A 86 -4.79 -8.23 24.81
C ARG A 86 -5.62 -9.33 25.47
N VAL A 87 -5.89 -10.42 24.75
CA VAL A 87 -6.73 -11.53 25.22
C VAL A 87 -5.90 -12.65 25.85
N ASN A 88 -4.60 -12.69 25.55
CA ASN A 88 -3.63 -13.59 26.18
C ASN A 88 -3.00 -12.94 27.42
#